data_AF-A0A6L7USC3-F1
#
_entry.id   AF-A0A6L7USC3-F1
#
_cell.length_a   1.000
_cell.length_b   1.000
_cell.length_c   1.000
_cell.angle_alpha   90.00
_cell.angle_beta   90.00
_cell.angle_gamma   90.00
#
_symmetry.space_group_name_H-M   'P 1'
#
loop_
_entity.id
_entity.type
_entity.pdbx_description
1 polymer ?
#
loop_
_entity_poly.entity_id
_entity_poly.type
_entity_poly.pdbx_seq_one_letter_code
_entity_poly.pdbx_strand_id
1 'polypeptide(L)'
;MFELDTEVRNWRTKLERGSSLSARELDELEDHLRARVTLEIELNPALAPAEALAIAREELGQPKAISSEFARAGQPRWRRIMWAAWALYAASFLLPTVVTSGVVSPSGGVVDFTAYGYEFFVRVFREGELGPPLVVLLLNLPMLMTLPVLWRSRRWKVPWLLIGAVGVGTLGFGILSLGWPPTIMADGAGGPGYLGPGYWAWSASCVCAAAALWLRRRNWASARPTNGVASTFGPYSREDHV
;
A
#
# COMPACT_ATOMS: atom_id res chain seq x y z
N MET A 1 46.25 19.60 -3.83
CA MET A 1 45.84 18.47 -2.98
C MET A 1 44.39 18.16 -3.33
N PHE A 2 44.05 16.90 -3.57
CA PHE A 2 42.69 16.51 -3.91
C PHE A 2 41.81 16.50 -2.64
N GLU A 3 40.67 17.16 -2.69
CA GLU A 3 39.70 17.19 -1.59
C GLU A 3 38.47 16.37 -1.94
N LEU A 4 38.42 15.14 -1.42
CA LEU A 4 37.32 14.19 -1.65
C LEU A 4 35.96 14.80 -1.31
N ASP A 5 35.85 15.50 -0.18
CA ASP A 5 34.59 16.09 0.27
C ASP A 5 34.06 17.18 -0.67
N THR A 6 34.97 17.98 -1.23
CA THR A 6 34.61 19.02 -2.20
C THR A 6 34.09 18.38 -3.48
N GLU A 7 34.73 17.31 -3.95
CA GLU A 7 34.29 16.58 -5.14
C GLU A 7 32.99 15.79 -4.96
N VAL A 8 32.79 15.15 -3.80
CA VAL A 8 31.53 14.47 -3.47
C VAL A 8 30.38 15.48 -3.43
N ARG A 9 30.60 16.65 -2.82
CA ARG A 9 29.59 17.73 -2.79
C ARG A 9 29.26 18.25 -4.18
N ASN A 10 30.28 18.47 -5.03
CA ASN A 10 30.08 18.88 -6.42
C ASN A 10 29.27 17.86 -7.21
N TRP A 11 29.54 16.57 -7.03
CA TRP A 11 28.79 15.48 -7.64
C TRP A 11 27.33 15.46 -7.16
N ARG A 12 27.11 15.61 -5.86
CA ARG A 12 25.76 15.69 -5.27
C ARG A 12 24.96 16.86 -5.84
N THR A 13 25.55 18.06 -5.91
CA THR A 13 24.89 19.24 -6.48
C THR A 13 24.55 19.05 -7.96
N LYS A 14 25.40 18.36 -8.74
CA LYS A 14 25.08 18.02 -10.13
C LYS A 14 23.90 17.06 -10.22
N LEU A 15 23.84 16.03 -9.37
CA LEU A 15 22.72 15.10 -9.30
C LEU A 15 21.42 15.77 -8.90
N GLU A 16 21.46 16.63 -7.88
CA GLU A 16 20.31 17.40 -7.40
C GLU A 16 19.71 18.28 -8.50
N ARG A 17 20.55 18.90 -9.34
CA ARG A 17 20.10 19.73 -10.47
C ARG A 17 19.62 18.92 -11.67
N GLY A 18 20.14 17.71 -11.86
CA GLY A 18 19.94 16.89 -13.06
C GLY A 18 18.95 15.74 -12.93
N SER A 19 18.45 15.46 -11.73
CA SER A 19 17.58 14.32 -11.43
C SER A 19 16.36 14.71 -10.60
N SER A 20 15.37 13.82 -10.52
CA SER A 20 14.18 13.98 -9.66
C SER A 20 14.32 13.24 -8.32
N LEU A 21 15.55 13.02 -7.86
CA LEU A 21 15.84 12.30 -6.61
C LEU A 21 15.45 13.16 -5.40
N SER A 22 14.89 12.51 -4.39
CA SER A 22 14.65 13.13 -3.08
C SER A 22 15.95 13.32 -2.31
N ALA A 23 15.97 14.25 -1.35
CA ALA A 23 17.15 14.52 -0.51
C ALA A 23 17.70 13.25 0.18
N ARG A 24 16.80 12.36 0.63
CA ARG A 24 17.17 11.08 1.24
C ARG A 24 17.84 10.13 0.24
N GLU A 25 17.34 10.05 -0.98
CA GLU A 25 17.95 9.20 -2.03
C GLU A 25 19.33 9.75 -2.41
N LEU A 26 19.52 11.08 -2.40
CA LEU A 26 20.83 11.70 -2.57
C LEU A 26 21.78 11.38 -1.42
N ASP A 27 21.30 11.37 -0.17
CA ASP A 27 22.11 10.96 1.00
C ASP A 27 22.57 9.50 0.86
N GLU A 28 21.65 8.60 0.51
CA GLU A 28 21.95 7.17 0.35
C GLU A 28 22.94 6.90 -0.79
N LEU A 29 22.82 7.63 -1.91
CA LEU A 29 23.78 7.55 -3.00
C LEU A 29 25.15 8.14 -2.62
N GLU A 30 25.19 9.21 -1.84
CA GLU A 30 26.44 9.77 -1.32
C GLU A 30 27.15 8.78 -0.38
N ASP A 31 26.41 8.17 0.54
CA ASP A 31 26.95 7.15 1.45
C ASP A 31 27.51 5.95 0.66
N HIS A 32 26.78 5.48 -0.36
CA HIS A 32 27.27 4.42 -1.25
C HIS A 32 28.52 4.83 -2.03
N LEU A 33 28.57 6.05 -2.57
CA LEU A 33 29.74 6.56 -3.27
C LEU A 33 30.96 6.59 -2.34
N ARG A 34 30.80 7.12 -1.12
CA ARG A 34 31.88 7.18 -0.13
C ARG A 34 32.35 5.79 0.28
N ALA A 35 31.43 4.88 0.58
CA ALA A 35 31.75 3.50 0.91
C ALA A 35 32.53 2.81 -0.21
N ARG A 36 32.14 3.05 -1.47
CA ARG A 36 32.84 2.49 -2.63
C ARG A 36 34.23 3.08 -2.81
N VAL A 37 34.40 4.39 -2.64
CA VAL A 37 35.73 5.03 -2.66
C VAL A 37 36.66 4.43 -1.61
N THR A 38 36.18 4.26 -0.38
CA THR A 38 36.96 3.63 0.70
C THR A 38 37.38 2.22 0.30
N LEU A 39 36.46 1.42 -0.24
CA LEU A 39 36.74 0.06 -0.68
C LEU A 39 37.79 0.01 -1.79
N GLU A 40 37.73 0.89 -2.79
CA GLU A 40 38.73 0.93 -3.87
C GLU A 40 40.13 1.29 -3.35
N ILE A 41 40.23 2.18 -2.37
CA ILE A 41 41.50 2.52 -1.70
C ILE A 41 42.03 1.35 -0.87
N GLU A 42 41.15 0.62 -0.18
CA GLU A 42 41.52 -0.58 0.60
C GLU A 42 42.04 -1.70 -0.30
N LEU A 43 41.40 -1.91 -1.46
CA LEU A 43 41.79 -2.92 -2.44
C LEU A 43 43.10 -2.56 -3.15
N ASN A 44 43.37 -1.27 -3.36
CA ASN A 44 44.61 -0.80 -3.97
C ASN A 44 45.15 0.45 -3.25
N PRO A 45 46.01 0.28 -2.23
CA PRO A 45 46.55 1.39 -1.44
C PRO A 45 47.42 2.37 -2.24
N ALA A 46 47.90 1.99 -3.43
CA ALA A 46 48.66 2.87 -4.32
C ALA A 46 47.76 3.77 -5.17
N LEU A 47 46.45 3.53 -5.17
CA LEU A 47 45.47 4.27 -5.96
C LEU A 47 45.28 5.69 -5.39
N ALA A 48 45.35 6.69 -6.25
CA ALA A 48 45.08 8.06 -5.83
C ALA A 48 43.59 8.23 -5.47
N PRO A 49 43.22 9.00 -4.43
CA PRO A 49 41.82 9.21 -4.06
C PRO A 49 40.93 9.77 -5.19
N ALA A 50 41.53 10.54 -6.10
CA ALA A 50 40.84 11.06 -7.28
C ALA A 50 40.46 9.96 -8.28
N GLU A 51 41.33 8.96 -8.46
CA GLU A 51 41.10 7.82 -9.34
C GLU A 51 40.08 6.87 -8.71
N ALA A 52 40.18 6.61 -7.40
CA ALA A 52 39.18 5.85 -6.65
C ALA A 52 37.77 6.45 -6.78
N LEU A 53 37.66 7.78 -6.68
CA LEU A 53 36.39 8.49 -6.90
C LEU A 53 35.89 8.38 -8.35
N ALA A 54 36.78 8.42 -9.33
CA ALA A 54 36.41 8.26 -10.73
C ALA A 54 35.84 6.87 -11.01
N ILE A 55 36.51 5.82 -10.53
CA ILE A 55 36.05 4.42 -10.63
C ILE A 55 34.70 4.25 -9.93
N ALA A 56 34.58 4.73 -8.69
CA ALA A 56 33.33 4.63 -7.93
C ALA A 56 32.16 5.36 -8.63
N ARG A 57 32.41 6.54 -9.25
CA ARG A 57 31.41 7.28 -10.03
C ARG A 57 31.00 6.53 -11.30
N GLU A 58 31.95 5.88 -11.97
CA GLU A 58 31.69 5.08 -13.17
C GLU A 58 30.83 3.86 -12.85
N GLU A 59 31.13 3.15 -11.77
CA GLU A 59 30.38 1.97 -11.34
C GLU A 59 28.98 2.29 -10.81
N LEU A 60 28.80 3.43 -10.13
CA LEU A 60 27.47 3.94 -9.76
C LEU A 60 26.59 4.17 -11.00
N GLY A 61 27.19 4.36 -12.17
CA GLY A 61 26.50 4.47 -13.45
C GLY A 61 25.95 5.87 -13.74
N GLN A 62 25.26 6.00 -14.89
CA GLN A 62 24.75 7.30 -15.33
C GLN A 62 23.61 7.79 -14.41
N PRO A 63 23.62 9.06 -13.99
CA PRO A 63 22.57 9.69 -13.17
C PRO A 63 21.14 9.41 -13.63
N LYS A 64 20.90 9.36 -14.94
CA LYS A 64 19.59 9.08 -15.53
C LYS A 64 19.16 7.62 -15.33
N ALA A 65 20.09 6.67 -15.41
CA ALA A 65 19.82 5.27 -15.17
C ALA A 65 19.45 5.05 -13.69
N ILE A 66 20.26 5.60 -12.77
CA ILE A 66 19.99 5.58 -11.32
C ILE A 66 18.62 6.20 -11.03
N SER A 67 18.35 7.41 -11.53
CA SER A 67 17.06 8.08 -11.32
C SER A 67 15.89 7.25 -11.85
N SER A 68 16.05 6.52 -12.96
CA SER A 68 15.01 5.65 -13.49
C SER A 68 14.77 4.39 -12.64
N GLU A 69 15.82 3.83 -12.06
CA GLU A 69 15.73 2.67 -11.15
C GLU A 69 15.08 3.06 -9.83
N PHE A 70 15.47 4.21 -9.25
CA PHE A 70 14.82 4.79 -8.08
C PHE A 70 13.38 5.19 -8.37
N ALA A 71 13.06 5.73 -9.56
CA ALA A 71 11.68 5.99 -9.95
C ALA A 71 10.85 4.70 -10.09
N ARG A 72 11.46 3.61 -10.56
CA ARG A 72 10.82 2.30 -10.70
C ARG A 72 10.61 1.61 -9.35
N ALA A 73 11.59 1.72 -8.44
CA ALA A 73 11.49 1.31 -7.05
C ALA A 73 10.52 2.19 -6.25
N GLY A 74 10.45 3.48 -6.61
CA GLY A 74 9.64 4.53 -5.98
C GLY A 74 8.18 4.56 -6.41
N GLN A 75 7.79 3.77 -7.43
CA GLN A 75 6.36 3.59 -7.70
C GLN A 75 5.70 2.99 -6.46
N PRO A 76 4.77 3.70 -5.81
CA PRO A 76 4.30 3.26 -4.52
C PRO A 76 3.53 1.96 -4.69
N ARG A 77 4.09 0.83 -4.21
CA ARG A 77 3.46 -0.50 -4.28
C ARG A 77 2.02 -0.48 -3.77
N TRP A 78 1.74 0.39 -2.79
CA TRP A 78 0.40 0.61 -2.26
C TRP A 78 -0.63 1.03 -3.31
N ARG A 79 -0.26 1.80 -4.35
CA ARG A 79 -1.19 2.23 -5.39
C ARG A 79 -1.68 1.05 -6.22
N ARG A 80 -0.77 0.15 -6.62
CA ARG A 80 -1.12 -1.05 -7.40
C ARG A 80 -2.04 -1.97 -6.59
N ILE A 81 -1.72 -2.18 -5.31
CA ILE A 81 -2.55 -2.99 -4.42
C ILE A 81 -3.91 -2.32 -4.18
N MET A 82 -3.97 -0.99 -4.04
CA MET A 82 -5.23 -0.26 -3.92
C MET A 82 -6.10 -0.40 -5.18
N TRP A 83 -5.52 -0.30 -6.38
CA TRP A 83 -6.25 -0.54 -7.62
C TRP A 83 -6.77 -1.97 -7.72
N ALA A 84 -5.96 -2.96 -7.34
CA ALA A 84 -6.39 -4.36 -7.27
C ALA A 84 -7.55 -4.55 -6.28
N ALA A 85 -7.48 -3.88 -5.11
CA ALA A 85 -8.58 -3.87 -4.14
C ALA A 85 -9.88 -3.33 -4.75
N TRP A 86 -9.83 -2.19 -5.42
CA TRP A 86 -11.00 -1.61 -6.10
C TRP A 86 -11.53 -2.47 -7.24
N ALA A 87 -10.65 -3.12 -8.01
CA ALA A 87 -11.05 -4.05 -9.06
C ALA A 87 -11.78 -5.28 -8.48
N LEU A 88 -11.24 -5.89 -7.41
CA LEU A 88 -11.90 -6.98 -6.69
C LEU A 88 -13.24 -6.57 -6.10
N TYR A 89 -13.29 -5.37 -5.52
CA TYR A 89 -14.51 -4.79 -4.99
C TYR A 89 -15.58 -4.63 -6.08
N ALA A 90 -15.23 -4.04 -7.22
CA ALA A 90 -16.16 -3.91 -8.35
C ALA A 90 -16.61 -5.28 -8.90
N ALA A 91 -15.68 -6.23 -9.06
CA ALA A 91 -15.99 -7.59 -9.50
C ALA A 91 -16.94 -8.31 -8.54
N SER A 92 -16.83 -8.05 -7.23
CA SER A 92 -17.69 -8.67 -6.22
C SER A 92 -19.19 -8.39 -6.42
N PHE A 93 -19.54 -7.26 -7.03
CA PHE A 93 -20.94 -6.93 -7.34
C PHE A 93 -21.51 -7.79 -8.46
N LEU A 94 -20.67 -8.24 -9.39
CA LEU A 94 -21.07 -9.01 -10.57
C LEU A 94 -21.03 -10.53 -10.33
N LEU A 95 -20.45 -10.96 -9.21
CA LEU A 95 -20.30 -12.36 -8.87
C LEU A 95 -21.44 -12.82 -7.93
N PRO A 96 -21.80 -14.12 -7.96
CA PRO A 96 -22.72 -14.70 -7.00
C PRO A 96 -22.19 -14.54 -5.57
N THR A 97 -22.95 -13.90 -4.69
CA THR A 97 -22.57 -13.68 -3.29
C THR A 97 -23.14 -14.77 -2.40
N VAL A 98 -24.34 -15.23 -2.74
CA VAL A 98 -25.06 -16.26 -2.01
C VAL A 98 -25.58 -17.27 -3.04
N VAL A 99 -25.33 -18.54 -2.77
CA VAL A 99 -25.85 -19.66 -3.57
C VAL A 99 -26.50 -20.64 -2.60
N THR A 100 -27.77 -20.96 -2.84
CA THR A 100 -28.45 -22.07 -2.16
C THR A 100 -28.83 -23.10 -3.21
N SER A 101 -28.58 -24.36 -2.89
CA SER A 101 -29.02 -25.49 -3.70
C SER A 101 -30.10 -26.23 -2.94
N GLY A 102 -31.17 -26.63 -3.62
CA GLY A 102 -32.10 -27.58 -3.00
C GLY A 102 -33.13 -26.99 -2.03
N VAL A 103 -33.48 -25.70 -2.15
CA VAL A 103 -34.47 -25.09 -1.24
C VAL A 103 -35.87 -25.60 -1.60
N VAL A 104 -36.56 -26.21 -0.64
CA VAL A 104 -37.93 -26.70 -0.83
C VAL A 104 -38.90 -25.55 -0.66
N SER A 105 -39.49 -25.10 -1.77
CA SER A 105 -40.56 -24.12 -1.80
C SER A 105 -41.80 -24.62 -1.03
N PRO A 106 -42.64 -23.73 -0.46
CA PRO A 106 -43.92 -24.12 0.15
C PRO A 106 -44.84 -24.90 -0.81
N SER A 107 -44.65 -24.73 -2.12
CA SER A 107 -45.37 -25.48 -3.16
C SER A 107 -44.81 -26.89 -3.41
N GLY A 108 -43.82 -27.34 -2.63
CA GLY A 108 -43.17 -28.66 -2.75
C GLY A 108 -42.10 -28.77 -3.85
N GLY A 109 -41.84 -27.69 -4.59
CA GLY A 109 -40.80 -27.64 -5.62
C GLY A 109 -39.40 -27.38 -5.03
N VAL A 110 -38.37 -27.96 -5.64
CA VAL A 110 -36.97 -27.63 -5.32
C VAL A 110 -36.52 -26.47 -6.20
N VAL A 111 -36.10 -25.36 -5.58
CA VAL A 111 -35.65 -24.16 -6.28
C VAL A 111 -34.21 -23.85 -5.85
N ASP A 112 -33.37 -23.56 -6.83
CA ASP A 112 -32.04 -23.02 -6.59
C ASP A 112 -32.12 -21.50 -6.56
N PHE A 113 -31.50 -20.88 -5.55
CA PHE A 113 -31.49 -19.43 -5.40
C PHE A 113 -30.05 -18.93 -5.47
N THR A 114 -29.82 -17.94 -6.34
CA THR A 114 -28.55 -17.27 -6.49
C THR A 114 -28.78 -15.77 -6.39
N ALA A 115 -28.07 -15.12 -5.48
CA ALA A 115 -28.11 -13.67 -5.35
C ALA A 115 -26.75 -13.05 -5.63
N TYR A 116 -26.76 -11.99 -6.43
CA TYR A 116 -25.57 -11.23 -6.80
C TYR A 116 -25.37 -10.03 -5.89
N GLY A 117 -24.13 -9.57 -5.72
CA GLY A 117 -23.82 -8.41 -4.87
C GLY A 117 -24.58 -7.13 -5.27
N TYR A 118 -24.76 -6.88 -6.57
CA TYR A 118 -25.50 -5.71 -7.05
C TYR A 118 -27.00 -5.75 -6.72
N GLU A 119 -27.60 -6.94 -6.64
CA GLU A 119 -29.03 -7.09 -6.34
C GLU A 119 -29.33 -6.65 -4.92
N PHE A 120 -28.48 -7.06 -3.95
CA PHE A 120 -28.56 -6.57 -2.58
C PHE A 120 -28.44 -5.04 -2.52
N PHE A 121 -27.53 -4.46 -3.29
CA PHE A 121 -27.33 -3.01 -3.33
C PHE A 121 -28.57 -2.29 -3.89
N VAL A 122 -29.10 -2.72 -5.04
CA VAL A 122 -30.30 -2.11 -5.65
C VAL A 122 -31.52 -2.23 -4.74
N ARG A 123 -31.65 -3.34 -4.02
CA ARG A 123 -32.77 -3.59 -3.11
C ARG A 123 -32.83 -2.56 -1.97
N VAL A 124 -31.68 -2.22 -1.38
CA VAL A 124 -31.57 -1.15 -0.35
C VAL A 124 -32.20 0.16 -0.84
N PHE A 125 -31.90 0.56 -2.08
CA PHE A 125 -32.37 1.85 -2.62
C PHE A 125 -33.82 1.82 -3.09
N ARG A 126 -34.30 0.69 -3.61
CA ARG A 126 -35.67 0.58 -4.14
C ARG A 126 -36.71 0.41 -3.05
N GLU A 127 -36.46 -0.47 -2.09
CA GLU A 127 -37.48 -0.88 -1.12
C GLU A 127 -37.49 0.04 0.11
N GLY A 128 -36.44 0.84 0.34
CA GLY A 128 -36.37 1.77 1.46
C GLY A 128 -36.40 1.09 2.84
N GLU A 129 -36.35 -0.24 2.87
CA GLU A 129 -36.38 -1.01 4.11
C GLU A 129 -35.06 -0.86 4.86
N LEU A 130 -35.12 -0.27 6.05
CA LEU A 130 -34.00 -0.10 6.98
C LEU A 130 -33.53 -1.43 7.63
N GLY A 131 -33.94 -2.58 7.09
CA GLY A 131 -33.70 -3.92 7.63
C GLY A 131 -32.32 -4.50 7.28
N PRO A 132 -32.22 -5.82 7.04
CA PRO A 132 -30.97 -6.49 6.63
C PRO A 132 -30.18 -5.80 5.50
N PRO A 133 -30.81 -5.15 4.50
CA PRO A 133 -30.09 -4.42 3.46
C PRO A 133 -29.22 -3.26 3.99
N LEU A 134 -29.63 -2.59 5.07
CA LEU A 134 -28.87 -1.50 5.67
C LEU A 134 -27.51 -1.99 6.21
N VAL A 135 -27.46 -3.19 6.80
CA VAL A 135 -26.21 -3.78 7.30
C VAL A 135 -25.24 -4.01 6.15
N VAL A 136 -25.72 -4.49 5.00
CA VAL A 136 -24.90 -4.67 3.79
C VAL A 136 -24.35 -3.32 3.31
N LEU A 137 -25.18 -2.26 3.31
CA LEU A 137 -24.71 -0.91 2.95
C LEU A 137 -23.62 -0.41 3.91
N LEU A 138 -23.81 -0.57 5.23
CA LEU A 138 -22.85 -0.17 6.26
C LEU A 138 -21.51 -0.91 6.11
N LEU A 139 -21.55 -2.20 5.74
CA LEU A 139 -20.34 -2.99 5.49
C LEU A 139 -19.56 -2.51 4.26
N ASN A 140 -20.22 -1.85 3.30
CA ASN A 140 -19.56 -1.27 2.12
C ASN A 140 -18.91 0.10 2.38
N LEU A 141 -19.35 0.83 3.41
CA LEU A 141 -18.82 2.17 3.73
C LEU A 141 -17.30 2.21 3.96
N PRO A 142 -16.65 1.26 4.68
CA PRO A 142 -15.20 1.26 4.85
C PRO A 142 -14.43 1.29 3.53
N MET A 143 -14.90 0.57 2.52
CA MET A 143 -14.26 0.57 1.20
C MET A 143 -14.48 1.90 0.47
N LEU A 144 -15.70 2.44 0.49
CA LEU A 144 -16.01 3.75 -0.08
C LEU A 144 -15.23 4.89 0.59
N MET A 145 -14.94 4.78 1.88
CA MET A 145 -14.08 5.73 2.60
C MET A 145 -12.63 5.74 2.11
N THR A 146 -12.20 4.78 1.29
CA THR A 146 -10.88 4.79 0.64
C THR A 146 -10.84 5.59 -0.66
N LEU A 147 -11.99 5.98 -1.23
CA LEU A 147 -12.06 6.71 -2.50
C LEU A 147 -11.30 8.06 -2.46
N PRO A 148 -11.38 8.87 -1.37
CA PRO A 148 -10.58 10.09 -1.23
C PRO A 148 -9.06 9.84 -1.24
N VAL A 149 -8.60 8.64 -0.85
CA VAL A 149 -7.16 8.27 -0.87
C VAL A 149 -6.62 8.19 -2.29
N LEU A 150 -7.47 7.86 -3.27
CA LEU A 150 -7.09 7.84 -4.68
C LEU A 150 -6.94 9.25 -5.26
N TRP A 151 -7.78 10.20 -4.83
CA TRP A 151 -7.86 11.53 -5.45
C TRP A 151 -7.04 12.61 -4.73
N ARG A 152 -7.03 12.65 -3.39
CA ARG A 152 -6.46 13.77 -2.62
C ARG A 152 -5.32 13.34 -1.68
N SER A 153 -4.17 13.99 -1.82
CA SER A 153 -2.92 13.48 -1.26
C SER A 153 -2.73 13.71 0.24
N ARG A 154 -3.39 14.67 0.91
CA ARG A 154 -2.68 15.31 2.04
C ARG A 154 -3.12 15.09 3.49
N ARG A 155 -4.37 14.81 3.88
CA ARG A 155 -4.69 14.84 5.34
C ARG A 155 -5.77 13.91 5.90
N TRP A 156 -6.28 12.93 5.15
CA TRP A 156 -7.30 12.03 5.71
C TRP A 156 -6.67 10.90 6.51
N LYS A 157 -6.88 10.91 7.83
CA LYS A 157 -6.57 9.80 8.74
C LYS A 157 -7.66 8.74 8.59
N VAL A 158 -7.69 8.03 7.46
CA VAL A 158 -8.57 6.87 7.32
C VAL A 158 -8.10 5.79 8.31
N PRO A 159 -8.97 5.26 9.18
CA PRO A 159 -8.61 4.18 10.09
C PRO A 159 -8.44 2.89 9.28
N TRP A 160 -7.25 2.68 8.72
CA TRP A 160 -6.89 1.43 8.02
C TRP A 160 -7.15 0.18 8.89
N LEU A 161 -7.07 0.33 10.22
CA LEU A 161 -7.43 -0.70 11.18
C LEU A 161 -8.92 -1.10 11.09
N LEU A 162 -9.83 -0.14 10.87
CA LEU A 162 -11.25 -0.43 10.72
C LEU A 162 -11.50 -1.27 9.46
N ILE A 163 -10.91 -0.86 8.33
CA ILE A 163 -11.05 -1.58 7.06
C ILE A 163 -10.45 -2.99 7.17
N GLY A 164 -9.28 -3.10 7.81
CA GLY A 164 -8.64 -4.39 8.08
C GLY A 164 -9.46 -5.28 9.00
N ALA A 165 -10.02 -4.73 10.09
CA ALA A 165 -10.87 -5.47 11.01
C ALA A 165 -12.15 -5.99 10.33
N VAL A 166 -12.78 -5.18 9.48
CA VAL A 166 -13.94 -5.61 8.68
C VAL A 166 -13.53 -6.73 7.73
N GLY A 167 -12.47 -6.57 6.95
CA GLY A 167 -12.03 -7.61 6.00
C GLY A 167 -11.60 -8.93 6.66
N VAL A 168 -10.89 -8.87 7.78
CA VAL A 168 -10.50 -10.07 8.55
C VAL A 168 -11.72 -10.72 9.20
N GLY A 169 -12.61 -9.92 9.79
CA GLY A 169 -13.84 -10.42 10.40
C GLY A 169 -14.74 -11.14 9.40
N THR A 170 -14.87 -10.61 8.18
CA THR A 170 -15.68 -11.23 7.13
C THR A 170 -15.00 -12.46 6.56
N LEU A 171 -13.68 -12.45 6.34
CA LEU A 171 -12.97 -13.70 5.98
C LEU A 171 -13.15 -14.79 7.03
N GLY A 172 -13.05 -14.45 8.33
CA GLY A 172 -13.27 -15.38 9.42
C GLY A 172 -14.69 -15.94 9.43
N PHE A 173 -15.70 -15.08 9.24
CA PHE A 173 -17.10 -15.52 9.10
C PHE A 173 -17.27 -16.45 7.90
N GLY A 174 -16.65 -16.13 6.76
CA GLY A 174 -16.72 -16.98 5.58
C GLY A 174 -16.12 -18.37 5.80
N ILE A 175 -14.98 -18.46 6.49
CA ILE A 175 -14.36 -19.75 6.83
C ILE A 175 -15.25 -20.54 7.78
N LEU A 176 -15.81 -19.91 8.82
CA LEU A 176 -16.73 -20.56 9.75
C LEU A 176 -17.99 -21.08 9.02
N SER A 177 -18.49 -20.33 8.03
CA SER A 177 -19.68 -20.71 7.25
C SER A 177 -19.48 -21.97 6.39
N LEU A 178 -18.24 -22.36 6.10
CA LEU A 178 -17.95 -23.62 5.39
C LEU A 178 -18.29 -24.85 6.24
N GLY A 179 -18.08 -24.75 7.57
CA GLY A 179 -18.46 -25.81 8.52
C GLY A 179 -19.91 -25.69 9.00
N TRP A 180 -20.45 -24.47 9.01
CA TRP A 180 -21.81 -24.18 9.48
C TRP A 180 -22.53 -23.23 8.51
N PRO A 181 -23.08 -23.74 7.39
CA PRO A 181 -23.69 -22.89 6.38
C PRO A 181 -24.88 -22.12 7.00
N PRO A 182 -24.96 -20.80 6.82
CA PRO A 182 -26.07 -20.02 7.35
C PRO A 182 -27.38 -20.49 6.71
N THR A 183 -28.44 -20.54 7.50
CA THR A 183 -29.79 -20.75 6.96
C THR A 183 -30.25 -19.48 6.28
N ILE A 184 -30.60 -19.57 5.00
CA ILE A 184 -31.09 -18.44 4.22
C ILE A 184 -32.58 -18.65 4.00
N MET A 185 -33.35 -17.64 4.39
CA MET A 185 -34.80 -17.62 4.22
C MET A 185 -35.13 -16.83 2.95
N ALA A 186 -35.79 -17.47 2.00
CA ALA A 186 -36.32 -16.85 0.79
C ALA A 186 -37.78 -17.28 0.62
N ASP A 187 -38.70 -16.32 0.60
CA ASP A 187 -40.14 -16.53 0.37
C ASP A 187 -40.76 -17.62 1.27
N GLY A 188 -40.34 -17.65 2.54
CA GLY A 188 -40.84 -18.61 3.54
C GLY A 188 -40.21 -20.00 3.45
N ALA A 189 -39.33 -20.26 2.47
CA ALA A 189 -38.51 -21.45 2.42
C ALA A 189 -37.12 -21.17 3.00
N GLY A 190 -36.61 -22.10 3.80
CA GLY A 190 -35.29 -22.02 4.43
C GLY A 190 -34.40 -23.17 3.97
N GLY A 191 -33.14 -22.88 3.64
CA GLY A 191 -32.15 -23.90 3.33
C GLY A 191 -30.73 -23.47 3.69
N PRO A 192 -29.78 -24.42 3.75
CA PRO A 192 -28.37 -24.07 3.92
C PRO A 192 -27.91 -23.26 2.71
N GLY A 193 -27.36 -22.08 2.98
CA GLY A 193 -26.75 -21.23 1.97
C GLY A 193 -25.24 -21.24 2.05
N TYR A 194 -24.61 -21.15 0.88
CA TYR A 194 -23.16 -21.05 0.75
C TYR A 194 -22.77 -19.64 0.29
N LEU A 195 -21.66 -19.15 0.83
CA LEU A 195 -21.07 -17.90 0.40
C LEU A 195 -20.35 -18.10 -0.93
N GLY A 196 -20.88 -17.44 -1.95
CA GLY A 196 -20.37 -17.51 -3.32
C GLY A 196 -19.10 -16.67 -3.54
N PRO A 197 -18.50 -16.74 -4.74
CA PRO A 197 -17.26 -16.05 -5.07
C PRO A 197 -17.31 -14.53 -4.89
N GLY A 198 -18.49 -13.91 -5.02
CA GLY A 198 -18.69 -12.47 -4.76
C GLY A 198 -18.36 -12.09 -3.32
N TYR A 199 -18.76 -12.90 -2.35
CA TYR A 199 -18.44 -12.68 -0.93
C TYR A 199 -16.93 -12.68 -0.67
N TRP A 200 -16.23 -13.66 -1.26
CA TRP A 200 -14.79 -13.81 -1.09
C TRP A 200 -14.01 -12.68 -1.78
N ALA A 201 -14.41 -12.30 -2.99
CA ALA A 201 -13.82 -11.16 -3.70
C ALA A 201 -14.00 -9.85 -2.92
N TRP A 202 -15.20 -9.63 -2.37
CA TRP A 202 -15.48 -8.47 -1.52
C TRP A 202 -14.62 -8.47 -0.25
N SER A 203 -14.55 -9.58 0.47
CA SER A 203 -13.73 -9.68 1.70
C SER A 203 -12.24 -9.49 1.40
N ALA A 204 -11.72 -10.10 0.34
CA ALA A 204 -10.34 -9.93 -0.11
C ALA A 204 -10.05 -8.47 -0.49
N SER A 205 -11.01 -7.76 -1.10
CA SER A 205 -10.85 -6.34 -1.44
C SER A 205 -10.56 -5.46 -0.21
N CYS A 206 -11.27 -5.70 0.90
CA CYS A 206 -11.06 -4.99 2.15
C CYS A 206 -9.65 -5.25 2.73
N VAL A 207 -9.19 -6.50 2.70
CA VAL A 207 -7.82 -6.85 3.15
C VAL A 207 -6.75 -6.18 2.28
N CYS A 208 -6.91 -6.22 0.95
CA CYS A 208 -6.00 -5.54 0.03
C CYS A 208 -5.99 -4.02 0.26
N ALA A 209 -7.15 -3.40 0.45
CA ALA A 209 -7.25 -1.97 0.74
C ALA A 209 -6.56 -1.62 2.06
N ALA A 210 -6.75 -2.41 3.12
CA ALA A 210 -6.06 -2.22 4.40
C ALA A 210 -4.53 -2.35 4.26
N ALA A 211 -4.05 -3.37 3.53
CA ALA A 211 -2.62 -3.56 3.25
C ALA A 211 -2.03 -2.39 2.45
N ALA A 212 -2.75 -1.88 1.46
CA ALA A 212 -2.35 -0.70 0.70
C ALA A 212 -2.26 0.55 1.61
N LEU A 213 -3.25 0.80 2.46
CA LEU A 213 -3.21 1.94 3.39
C LEU A 213 -2.07 1.83 4.40
N TRP A 214 -1.79 0.62 4.88
CA TRP A 214 -0.66 0.35 5.77
C TRP A 214 0.69 0.61 5.08
N LEU A 215 0.88 0.13 3.85
CA LEU A 215 2.07 0.43 3.04
C LEU A 215 2.22 1.93 2.78
N ARG A 216 1.12 2.61 2.44
CA ARG A 216 1.10 4.07 2.28
C ARG A 216 1.58 4.76 3.56
N ARG A 217 1.10 4.35 4.73
CA ARG A 217 1.54 4.90 6.02
C ARG A 217 3.03 4.68 6.27
N ARG A 218 3.56 3.49 5.97
CA ARG A 218 4.99 3.19 6.12
C ARG A 218 5.86 4.06 5.21
N ASN A 219 5.47 4.24 3.94
CA ASN A 219 6.20 5.10 3.01
C ASN A 219 6.23 6.58 3.47
N TRP A 220 5.22 7.03 4.22
CA TRP A 220 5.22 8.39 4.78
C TRP A 220 6.09 8.51 6.02
N ALA A 221 6.24 7.44 6.81
CA ALA A 221 7.13 7.43 7.96
C ALA A 221 8.60 7.48 7.53
N SER A 222 8.97 6.79 6.44
CA SER A 222 10.33 6.82 5.88
C SER A 222 10.67 8.14 5.18
N ALA A 223 9.67 8.85 4.66
CA ALA A 223 9.86 10.12 3.95
C ALA A 223 9.94 11.35 4.86
N ARG A 224 9.74 11.21 6.18
CA ARG A 224 9.96 12.34 7.10
C ARG A 224 11.47 12.52 7.28
N PRO A 225 12.05 13.67 6.87
CA PRO A 225 13.42 13.97 7.24
C PRO A 225 13.49 13.95 8.77
N THR A 226 14.43 13.19 9.29
CA THR A 226 14.81 13.22 10.70
C THR A 226 15.35 14.63 10.96
N ASN A 227 14.49 15.56 11.37
CA ASN A 227 14.84 16.93 11.75
C ASN A 227 15.64 16.96 13.07
N GLY A 228 16.55 16.01 13.27
CA GLY A 228 17.09 15.63 14.56
C GLY A 228 18.53 15.14 14.48
N VAL A 229 19.34 15.81 13.68
CA VAL A 229 20.71 16.11 14.11
C VAL A 229 20.81 17.63 14.00
N ALA A 230 20.12 18.31 14.91
CA ALA A 230 20.56 19.64 15.30
C ALA A 230 21.99 19.44 15.76
N SER A 231 22.92 19.92 14.94
CA SER A 231 24.32 20.07 15.23
C SER A 231 24.55 20.43 16.69
N THR A 232 24.86 19.43 17.51
CA THR A 232 25.76 19.59 18.66
C THR A 232 27.16 19.84 18.12
N PHE A 233 27.31 20.85 17.25
CA PHE A 233 28.57 21.57 17.15
C PHE A 233 28.63 22.38 18.43
N GLY A 234 29.31 21.82 19.42
CA GLY A 234 29.65 22.53 20.63
C GLY A 234 30.32 23.85 20.29
N PRO A 235 30.16 24.89 21.13
CA PRO A 235 30.90 26.12 20.95
C PRO A 235 32.39 25.78 20.95
N TYR A 236 33.05 26.05 19.83
CA TYR A 236 34.50 26.04 19.75
C TYR A 236 34.98 27.06 20.78
N SER A 237 35.47 26.57 21.93
CA SER A 237 36.17 27.40 22.90
C SER A 237 37.32 28.08 22.17
N ARG A 238 37.18 29.39 22.01
CA ARG A 238 38.23 30.29 21.59
C ARG A 238 39.23 30.30 22.75
N GLU A 239 40.30 29.52 22.64
CA GLU A 239 41.46 29.68 23.51
C GLU A 239 42.10 31.02 23.17
N ASP A 240 41.90 31.98 24.07
CA ASP A 240 42.59 33.25 24.09
C ASP A 240 44.05 32.99 24.42
N HIS A 241 44.93 33.11 23.42
CA HIS A 241 46.36 33.28 23.63
C HIS A 241 46.64 34.76 23.90
N VAL A 242 47.09 35.05 25.13
CA VAL A 242 47.86 36.24 25.53
C VAL A 242 49.18 35.76 26.08
#